data_AF-A0A2I0I1J3-F1
#
_entry.id   AF-A0A2I0I1J3-F1
#
_cell.length_a   1.000
_cell.length_b   1.000
_cell.length_c   1.000
_cell.angle_alpha   90.00
_cell.angle_beta   90.00
_cell.angle_gamma   90.00
#
_symmetry.space_group_name_H-M   'P 1'
#
loop_
_entity.id
_entity.type
_entity.pdbx_description
1 polymer ?
#
loop_
_entity_poly.entity_id
_entity_poly.type
_entity_poly.pdbx_seq_one_letter_code
_entity_poly.pdbx_strand_id
1 'polypeptide(L)'
;MADRNRLALFDDLPSHLILEILSCGRLSVTDLVYVELTSKVFGGSHGLYPHKFRSLVEFAAFQLCRSHPLYAPMSLKSKKEIFDRCDGNWKRLLRFLQSVEQSSDMVVTPAGNMQVTTGRYHTLLLHESSVYSCGSCLSGVLGHSAEITQCVAFTPISFPYPAHVLQVSASHNHAAFVMQSGEVFTCGDNSSYCCGHRDTARPIFKPRLVEALKDVPCKQVASGLSFTVFLTRQGQVYSCGSNTYSQLGHGDTLERPTPKVLEQFKSMGPIVQVAAGPSYVLAVAESGTVYSFGSGQNFCLGHGEQHNEFQPRQILSFRRRGIHVVRVSAGDEHAVALDSNGLVYTWGKGYCGALGHGDEIDKTTPELIDTLKSHIAVQVCARKRKTFVLIEHGFVYGFGWMGFGSLGFPDRGASDKVLRPRVLECLRSHRISQISTGLYHTIAITATGRMFGFGDNERAQLGHDMLRGCLEPTEIFIQQMEEDDTGMLMDMA
;
A
#
# COMPACT_ATOMS: atom_id res chain seq x y z
N MET A 1 2.64 -62.09 -8.13
CA MET A 1 3.28 -61.02 -8.91
C MET A 1 3.00 -59.73 -8.16
N ALA A 2 4.02 -59.12 -7.58
CA ALA A 2 3.87 -57.89 -6.81
C ALA A 2 3.50 -56.75 -7.76
N ASP A 3 2.32 -56.15 -7.55
CA ASP A 3 1.99 -54.85 -8.10
C ASP A 3 3.00 -53.85 -7.53
N ARG A 4 4.00 -53.51 -8.35
CA ARG A 4 4.86 -52.37 -8.08
C ARG A 4 3.93 -51.15 -8.03
N ASN A 5 3.87 -50.49 -6.87
CA ASN A 5 3.39 -49.12 -6.73
C ASN A 5 4.05 -48.26 -7.81
N ARG A 6 3.36 -48.10 -8.95
CA ARG A 6 3.77 -47.18 -10.00
C ARG A 6 3.47 -45.81 -9.41
N LEU A 7 4.52 -45.07 -9.06
CA LEU A 7 4.39 -43.65 -8.72
C LEU A 7 3.69 -42.99 -9.91
N ALA A 8 2.47 -42.47 -9.70
CA ALA A 8 1.77 -41.73 -10.72
C ALA A 8 2.64 -40.54 -11.13
N LEU A 9 2.94 -40.44 -12.42
CA LEU A 9 3.68 -39.30 -12.96
C LEU A 9 2.70 -38.17 -13.26
N PHE A 10 3.15 -36.93 -13.26
CA PHE A 10 2.32 -35.79 -13.66
C PHE A 10 1.73 -35.95 -15.07
N ASP A 11 2.41 -36.71 -15.92
CA ASP A 11 1.99 -37.06 -17.28
C ASP A 11 0.73 -37.96 -17.30
N ASP A 12 0.41 -38.63 -16.18
CA ASP A 12 -0.77 -39.49 -16.03
C ASP A 12 -2.01 -38.71 -15.54
N LEU A 13 -1.85 -37.44 -15.14
CA LEU A 13 -2.97 -36.62 -14.67
C LEU A 13 -3.79 -36.09 -15.86
N PRO A 14 -5.14 -36.15 -15.78
CA PRO A 14 -6.00 -35.51 -16.76
C PRO A 14 -5.68 -34.02 -16.90
N SER A 15 -5.41 -33.60 -18.13
CA SER A 15 -4.89 -32.27 -18.43
C SER A 15 -5.87 -31.12 -18.11
N HIS A 16 -7.17 -31.42 -17.94
CA HIS A 16 -8.15 -30.46 -17.40
C HIS A 16 -7.98 -30.18 -15.90
N LEU A 17 -7.60 -31.18 -15.10
CA LEU A 17 -7.28 -31.00 -13.67
C LEU A 17 -6.00 -30.19 -13.51
N ILE A 18 -5.02 -30.42 -14.40
CA ILE A 18 -3.79 -29.63 -14.44
C ILE A 18 -4.14 -28.16 -14.70
N LEU A 19 -4.97 -27.87 -15.70
CA LEU A 19 -5.41 -26.51 -15.98
C LEU A 19 -6.15 -25.89 -14.79
N GLU A 20 -7.03 -26.64 -14.13
CA GLU A 20 -7.77 -26.17 -12.96
C GLU A 20 -6.82 -25.76 -11.82
N ILE A 21 -5.77 -26.57 -11.57
CA ILE A 21 -4.72 -26.25 -10.59
C ILE A 21 -3.96 -25.00 -11.00
N LEU A 22 -3.55 -24.88 -12.27
CA LEU A 22 -2.80 -23.70 -12.74
C LEU A 22 -3.65 -22.42 -12.71
N SER A 23 -4.97 -22.55 -12.92
CA SER A 23 -5.91 -21.43 -12.96
C SER A 23 -6.60 -21.14 -11.62
N CYS A 24 -6.28 -21.87 -10.53
CA CYS A 24 -6.93 -21.66 -9.23
C CYS A 24 -6.43 -20.40 -8.49
N GLY A 25 -5.41 -19.72 -9.01
CA GLY A 25 -4.90 -18.46 -8.47
C GLY A 25 -4.01 -18.60 -7.22
N ARG A 26 -3.69 -19.83 -6.80
CA ARG A 26 -2.81 -20.10 -5.65
C ARG A 26 -1.32 -20.07 -5.99
N LEU A 27 -0.98 -20.13 -7.28
CA LEU A 27 0.39 -20.08 -7.77
C LEU A 27 0.74 -18.66 -8.19
N SER A 28 1.92 -18.19 -7.79
CA SER A 28 2.48 -16.96 -8.35
C SER A 28 2.85 -17.16 -9.82
N VAL A 29 3.02 -16.08 -10.57
CA VAL A 29 3.58 -16.18 -11.94
C VAL A 29 4.94 -16.87 -11.95
N THR A 30 5.74 -16.66 -10.92
CA THR A 30 7.05 -17.30 -10.79
C THR A 30 6.90 -18.82 -10.70
N ASP A 31 5.95 -19.30 -9.90
CA ASP A 31 5.64 -20.73 -9.79
C ASP A 31 5.13 -21.29 -11.12
N LEU A 32 4.24 -20.56 -11.80
CA LEU A 32 3.74 -20.94 -13.13
C LEU A 32 4.88 -21.08 -14.15
N VAL A 33 5.84 -20.15 -14.16
CA VAL A 33 7.02 -20.22 -15.03
C VAL A 33 7.91 -21.41 -14.66
N TYR A 34 8.16 -21.65 -13.37
CA TYR A 34 8.93 -22.82 -12.95
C TYR A 34 8.26 -24.13 -13.36
N VAL A 35 6.94 -24.24 -13.19
CA VAL A 35 6.16 -25.41 -13.62
C VAL A 35 6.26 -25.60 -15.14
N GLU A 36 6.21 -24.52 -15.93
CA GLU A 36 6.41 -24.59 -17.38
C GLU A 36 7.80 -25.12 -17.78
N LEU A 37 8.83 -24.77 -17.01
CA LEU A 37 10.22 -25.16 -17.27
C LEU A 37 10.55 -26.58 -16.81
N THR A 38 9.84 -27.12 -15.82
CA THR A 38 10.14 -28.45 -15.25
C THR A 38 9.60 -29.61 -16.07
N SER A 39 8.54 -29.41 -16.87
CA SER A 39 7.99 -30.48 -17.72
C SER A 39 7.39 -29.98 -19.03
N LYS A 40 7.62 -30.77 -20.10
CA LYS A 40 7.02 -30.55 -21.41
C LYS A 40 5.50 -30.67 -21.42
N VAL A 41 4.90 -31.32 -20.42
CA VAL A 41 3.43 -31.38 -20.26
C VAL A 41 2.85 -29.97 -20.14
N PHE A 42 3.55 -29.05 -19.52
CA PHE A 42 3.05 -27.69 -19.33
C PHE A 42 3.29 -26.79 -20.56
N GLY A 43 4.29 -27.13 -21.38
CA GLY A 43 4.67 -26.41 -22.60
C GLY A 43 4.09 -26.93 -23.91
N GLY A 44 3.48 -28.12 -23.93
CA GLY A 44 2.97 -28.79 -25.15
C GLY A 44 1.49 -28.54 -25.46
N SER A 45 1.11 -28.68 -26.73
CA SER A 45 -0.28 -28.54 -27.20
C SER A 45 -1.10 -29.80 -26.92
N HIS A 46 -2.00 -29.73 -25.93
CA HIS A 46 -2.87 -30.86 -25.52
C HIS A 46 -4.30 -30.80 -26.08
N GLY A 47 -4.59 -29.91 -27.04
CA GLY A 47 -5.93 -29.73 -27.59
C GLY A 47 -6.96 -29.12 -26.62
N LEU A 48 -6.55 -28.74 -25.42
CA LEU A 48 -7.40 -28.18 -24.35
C LEU A 48 -7.54 -26.66 -24.39
N TYR A 49 -6.73 -25.98 -25.19
CA TYR A 49 -6.72 -24.53 -25.27
C TYR A 49 -6.64 -24.06 -26.73
N PRO A 50 -7.16 -22.87 -27.05
CA PRO A 50 -7.14 -22.37 -28.42
C PRO A 50 -5.72 -22.29 -29.00
N HIS A 51 -5.56 -22.65 -30.28
CA HIS A 51 -4.25 -22.68 -30.98
C HIS A 51 -3.44 -21.37 -30.97
N LYS A 52 -4.07 -20.25 -30.57
CA LYS A 52 -3.38 -18.96 -30.41
C LYS A 52 -2.46 -18.90 -29.18
N PHE A 53 -2.60 -19.82 -28.21
CA PHE A 53 -1.72 -19.90 -27.05
C PHE A 53 -0.62 -20.94 -27.28
N ARG A 54 0.57 -20.65 -26.78
CA ARG A 54 1.78 -21.47 -26.99
C ARG A 54 1.91 -22.58 -25.95
N SER A 55 1.39 -22.38 -24.75
CA SER A 55 1.49 -23.34 -23.65
C SER A 55 0.22 -23.36 -22.77
N LEU A 56 0.08 -24.43 -21.98
CA LEU A 56 -1.00 -24.54 -20.99
C LEU A 56 -0.87 -23.44 -19.93
N VAL A 57 0.36 -23.10 -19.55
CA VAL A 57 0.67 -22.06 -18.57
C VAL A 57 0.32 -20.67 -19.10
N GLU A 58 0.58 -20.39 -20.39
CA GLU A 58 0.14 -19.14 -21.00
C GLU A 58 -1.39 -19.01 -20.99
N PHE A 59 -2.10 -20.10 -21.27
CA PHE A 59 -3.56 -20.11 -21.20
C PHE A 59 -4.09 -19.93 -19.77
N ALA A 60 -3.47 -20.57 -18.78
CA ALA A 60 -3.80 -20.36 -17.36
C ALA A 60 -3.55 -18.90 -16.94
N ALA A 61 -2.41 -18.32 -17.32
CA ALA A 61 -2.12 -16.91 -17.05
C ALA A 61 -3.15 -15.97 -17.69
N PHE A 62 -3.62 -16.28 -18.90
CA PHE A 62 -4.72 -15.56 -19.54
C PHE A 62 -6.04 -15.66 -18.75
N GLN A 63 -6.40 -16.86 -18.28
CA GLN A 63 -7.60 -17.05 -17.45
C GLN A 63 -7.52 -16.25 -16.15
N LEU A 64 -6.37 -16.34 -15.46
CA LEU A 64 -6.11 -15.59 -14.22
C LEU A 64 -6.17 -14.08 -14.44
N CYS A 65 -5.58 -13.56 -15.52
CA CYS A 65 -5.70 -12.15 -15.88
C CYS A 65 -7.17 -11.76 -16.08
N ARG A 66 -7.94 -12.57 -16.81
CA ARG A 66 -9.35 -12.28 -17.10
C ARG A 66 -10.23 -12.23 -15.86
N SER A 67 -9.95 -13.04 -14.85
CA SER A 67 -10.66 -13.06 -13.57
C SER A 67 -10.10 -12.06 -12.55
N HIS A 68 -8.96 -11.44 -12.83
CA HIS A 68 -8.29 -10.55 -11.88
C HIS A 68 -9.13 -9.29 -11.61
N PRO A 69 -9.35 -8.89 -10.34
CA PRO A 69 -10.22 -7.75 -9.99
C PRO A 69 -9.81 -6.43 -10.64
N LEU A 70 -8.50 -6.19 -10.81
CA LEU A 70 -8.00 -5.01 -11.50
C LEU A 70 -8.22 -5.04 -13.03
N TYR A 71 -8.21 -6.22 -13.67
CA TYR A 71 -8.25 -6.34 -15.13
C TYR A 71 -9.65 -6.58 -15.68
N ALA A 72 -10.47 -7.35 -14.98
CA ALA A 72 -11.85 -7.65 -15.37
C ALA A 72 -12.70 -6.40 -15.71
N PRO A 73 -12.74 -5.33 -14.89
CA PRO A 73 -13.59 -4.15 -15.12
C PRO A 73 -13.01 -3.18 -16.17
N MET A 74 -11.78 -3.39 -16.63
CA MET A 74 -11.15 -2.50 -17.61
C MET A 74 -11.87 -2.51 -18.97
N SER A 75 -11.83 -1.36 -19.65
CA SER A 75 -12.29 -1.24 -21.04
C SER A 75 -11.45 -2.10 -21.99
N LEU A 76 -11.99 -2.49 -23.14
CA LEU A 76 -11.23 -3.24 -24.16
C LEU A 76 -9.97 -2.50 -24.63
N LYS A 77 -10.04 -1.16 -24.68
CA LYS A 77 -8.89 -0.32 -25.02
C LYS A 77 -7.78 -0.45 -23.97
N SER A 78 -8.12 -0.26 -22.70
CA SER A 78 -7.17 -0.39 -21.59
C SER A 78 -6.58 -1.80 -21.51
N LYS A 79 -7.40 -2.85 -21.69
CA LYS A 79 -6.95 -4.25 -21.75
C LYS A 79 -5.91 -4.49 -22.84
N LYS A 80 -6.15 -3.94 -24.04
CA LYS A 80 -5.19 -4.03 -25.14
C LYS A 80 -3.91 -3.26 -24.84
N GLU A 81 -4.02 -2.03 -24.34
CA GLU A 81 -2.88 -1.18 -24.02
C GLU A 81 -1.95 -1.82 -22.99
N ILE A 82 -2.46 -2.31 -21.85
CA ILE A 82 -1.60 -2.99 -20.86
C ILE A 82 -1.01 -4.29 -21.42
N PHE A 83 -1.76 -5.06 -22.21
CA PHE A 83 -1.24 -6.28 -22.84
C PHE A 83 -0.09 -5.97 -23.80
N ASP A 84 -0.22 -4.95 -24.64
CA ASP A 84 0.82 -4.49 -25.56
C ASP A 84 2.05 -3.97 -24.78
N ARG A 85 1.84 -3.25 -23.67
CA ARG A 85 2.93 -2.81 -22.78
C ARG A 85 3.66 -3.96 -22.10
N CYS A 86 2.97 -5.07 -21.86
CA CYS A 86 3.57 -6.31 -21.38
C CYS A 86 4.13 -7.18 -22.51
N ASP A 87 4.47 -6.59 -23.67
CA ASP A 87 5.01 -7.25 -24.87
C ASP A 87 4.14 -8.39 -25.41
N GLY A 88 2.82 -8.28 -25.24
CA GLY A 88 1.87 -9.32 -25.65
C GLY A 88 2.01 -10.62 -24.86
N ASN A 89 2.49 -10.55 -23.61
CA ASN A 89 2.77 -11.72 -22.77
C ASN A 89 1.84 -11.79 -21.55
N TRP A 90 0.97 -12.80 -21.50
CA TRP A 90 0.01 -13.01 -20.40
C TRP A 90 0.67 -13.25 -19.04
N LYS A 91 1.85 -13.88 -18.99
CA LYS A 91 2.57 -14.09 -17.73
C LYS A 91 3.11 -12.78 -17.17
N ARG A 92 3.62 -11.90 -18.04
CA ARG A 92 4.09 -10.56 -17.64
C ARG A 92 2.92 -9.67 -17.21
N LEU A 93 1.80 -9.73 -17.93
CA LEU A 93 0.57 -9.04 -17.51
C LEU A 93 0.08 -9.52 -16.14
N LEU A 94 0.03 -10.83 -15.92
CA LEU A 94 -0.36 -11.38 -14.62
C LEU A 94 0.59 -10.93 -13.51
N ARG A 95 1.91 -10.89 -13.79
CA ARG A 95 2.91 -10.41 -12.84
C ARG A 95 2.68 -8.94 -12.48
N PHE A 96 2.38 -8.09 -13.47
CA PHE A 96 2.02 -6.69 -13.23
C PHE A 96 0.82 -6.58 -12.28
N LEU A 97 -0.27 -7.29 -12.58
CA LEU A 97 -1.50 -7.25 -11.78
C LEU A 97 -1.25 -7.70 -10.34
N GLN A 98 -0.55 -8.83 -10.15
CA GLN A 98 -0.14 -9.32 -8.84
C GLN A 98 0.80 -8.34 -8.10
N SER A 99 1.71 -7.68 -8.82
CA SER A 99 2.65 -6.72 -8.23
C SER A 99 1.95 -5.44 -7.75
N VAL A 100 0.89 -4.98 -8.44
CA VAL A 100 0.10 -3.81 -8.01
C VAL A 100 -0.62 -4.09 -6.67
N GLU A 101 -1.13 -5.31 -6.50
CA GLU A 101 -1.75 -5.74 -5.23
C GLU A 101 -0.71 -5.89 -4.13
N GLN A 102 0.31 -6.73 -4.34
CA GLN A 102 1.32 -7.06 -3.33
C GLN A 102 2.11 -5.83 -2.85
N SER A 103 2.45 -4.90 -3.76
CA SER A 103 3.21 -3.72 -3.38
C SER A 103 2.39 -2.71 -2.57
N SER A 104 1.07 -2.68 -2.74
CA SER A 104 0.19 -1.74 -2.02
C SER A 104 -0.34 -2.30 -0.70
N ASP A 105 -0.37 -3.63 -0.56
CA ASP A 105 -0.95 -4.34 0.58
C ASP A 105 0.13 -5.17 1.32
N MET A 106 0.03 -6.50 1.25
CA MET A 106 0.96 -7.45 1.88
C MET A 106 1.96 -7.99 0.85
N VAL A 107 3.24 -7.84 1.13
CA VAL A 107 4.32 -8.44 0.35
C VAL A 107 4.57 -9.86 0.84
N VAL A 108 4.52 -10.83 -0.07
CA VAL A 108 4.91 -12.22 0.22
C VAL A 108 6.39 -12.38 -0.08
N THR A 109 7.18 -12.77 0.92
CA THR A 109 8.63 -12.97 0.76
C THR A 109 9.08 -14.31 1.38
N PRO A 110 10.26 -14.82 1.02
CA PRO A 110 10.84 -15.98 1.71
C PRO A 110 11.09 -15.77 3.22
N ALA A 111 11.22 -14.53 3.69
CA ALA A 111 11.35 -14.21 5.11
C ALA A 111 9.98 -14.07 5.81
N GLY A 112 8.89 -14.28 5.08
CA GLY A 112 7.52 -14.18 5.57
C GLY A 112 6.71 -13.07 4.90
N ASN A 113 5.44 -13.00 5.28
CA ASN A 113 4.51 -11.97 4.83
C ASN A 113 4.80 -10.65 5.55
N MET A 114 5.00 -9.57 4.79
CA MET A 114 5.40 -8.27 5.32
C MET A 114 4.58 -7.11 4.77
N GLN A 115 4.31 -6.10 5.61
CA GLN A 115 3.81 -4.79 5.19
C GLN A 115 4.42 -3.71 6.06
N VAL A 116 4.82 -2.58 5.47
CA VAL A 116 5.36 -1.43 6.22
C VAL A 116 4.59 -0.15 5.94
N THR A 117 4.30 0.61 7.01
CA THR A 117 3.75 1.96 6.92
C THR A 117 4.49 2.91 7.82
N THR A 118 4.76 4.11 7.30
CA THR A 118 5.59 5.12 7.96
C THR A 118 4.76 6.38 8.24
N GLY A 119 4.72 6.80 9.50
CA GLY A 119 4.01 7.99 9.95
C GLY A 119 4.89 9.24 10.02
N ARG A 120 4.61 10.12 10.98
CA ARG A 120 5.43 11.32 11.22
C ARG A 120 6.79 11.00 11.83
N TYR A 121 6.80 10.29 12.96
CA TYR A 121 7.99 9.94 13.73
C TYR A 121 7.96 8.48 14.18
N HIS A 122 7.22 7.63 13.47
CA HIS A 122 7.09 6.23 13.79
C HIS A 122 6.94 5.39 12.52
N THR A 123 7.20 4.10 12.67
CA THR A 123 6.97 3.08 11.66
C THR A 123 6.17 1.95 12.28
N LEU A 124 5.21 1.44 11.53
CA LEU A 124 4.54 0.17 11.83
C LEU A 124 4.99 -0.87 10.81
N LEU A 125 5.44 -2.00 11.30
CA LEU A 125 5.78 -3.17 10.51
C LEU A 125 4.80 -4.29 10.87
N LEU A 126 4.17 -4.86 9.86
CA LEU A 126 3.41 -6.09 9.95
C LEU A 126 4.29 -7.23 9.41
N HIS A 127 4.53 -8.26 10.22
CA HIS A 127 5.29 -9.46 9.85
C HIS A 127 4.59 -10.70 10.40
N GLU A 128 4.24 -11.66 9.53
CA GLU A 128 3.52 -12.89 9.91
C GLU A 128 2.29 -12.63 10.80
N SER A 129 1.48 -11.63 10.42
CA SER A 129 0.29 -11.14 11.15
C SER A 129 0.56 -10.43 12.49
N SER A 130 1.80 -10.36 12.96
CA SER A 130 2.20 -9.62 14.15
C SER A 130 2.62 -8.19 13.78
N VAL A 131 2.29 -7.22 14.63
CA VAL A 131 2.65 -5.81 14.38
C VAL A 131 3.74 -5.37 15.33
N TYR A 132 4.73 -4.67 14.80
CA TYR A 132 5.82 -4.04 15.52
C TYR A 132 5.76 -2.53 15.29
N SER A 133 6.15 -1.76 16.29
CA SER A 133 6.33 -0.32 16.15
C SER A 133 7.75 0.11 16.55
N CYS A 134 8.25 1.14 15.89
CA CYS A 134 9.44 1.89 16.33
C CYS A 134 9.20 3.38 16.14
N GLY A 135 10.02 4.21 16.79
CA GLY A 135 9.92 5.66 16.74
C GLY A 135 9.53 6.28 18.08
N SER A 136 9.03 7.51 18.06
CA SER A 136 8.64 8.23 19.27
C SER A 136 7.26 8.86 19.14
N CYS A 137 6.50 8.81 20.23
CA CYS A 137 5.25 9.52 20.36
C CYS A 137 4.84 9.71 21.83
N LEU A 138 4.26 10.88 22.14
CA LEU A 138 3.65 11.17 23.43
C LEU A 138 2.15 10.86 23.47
N SER A 139 1.56 10.54 22.32
CA SER A 139 0.11 10.36 22.16
C SER A 139 -0.29 8.90 21.98
N GLY A 140 0.61 7.93 22.21
CA GLY A 140 0.26 6.50 22.16
C GLY A 140 0.20 5.85 20.77
N VAL A 141 0.65 6.54 19.71
CA VAL A 141 0.61 5.99 18.33
C VAL A 141 1.41 4.71 18.14
N LEU A 142 2.34 4.42 19.06
CA LEU A 142 3.16 3.23 19.05
C LEU A 142 2.39 1.98 19.52
N GLY A 143 1.22 2.14 20.14
CA GLY A 143 0.42 0.99 20.59
C GLY A 143 0.92 0.32 21.88
N HIS A 144 1.82 0.96 22.62
CA HIS A 144 2.38 0.44 23.87
C HIS A 144 1.77 1.11 25.11
N SER A 145 2.27 0.80 26.31
CA SER A 145 1.78 1.45 27.54
C SER A 145 2.18 2.94 27.60
N ALA A 146 1.56 3.70 28.50
CA ALA A 146 1.77 5.15 28.60
C ALA A 146 3.19 5.53 29.03
N GLU A 147 3.92 4.59 29.64
CA GLU A 147 5.31 4.76 30.04
C GLU A 147 6.28 4.69 28.85
N ILE A 148 5.89 4.03 27.76
CA ILE A 148 6.71 3.87 26.56
C ILE A 148 6.44 5.03 25.59
N THR A 149 7.33 6.03 25.62
CA THR A 149 7.26 7.22 24.76
C THR A 149 8.16 7.13 23.52
N GLN A 150 9.05 6.13 23.49
CA GLN A 150 9.96 5.85 22.38
C GLN A 150 10.31 4.36 22.33
N CYS A 151 10.25 3.78 21.14
CA CYS A 151 10.72 2.43 20.81
C CYS A 151 11.92 2.57 19.87
N VAL A 152 13.10 2.26 20.38
CA VAL A 152 14.36 2.45 19.63
C VAL A 152 14.62 1.34 18.61
N ALA A 153 14.09 0.15 18.90
CA ALA A 153 13.97 -0.98 17.98
C ALA A 153 12.49 -1.31 17.70
N PHE A 154 12.25 -2.10 16.66
CA PHE A 154 10.92 -2.65 16.35
C PHE A 154 10.42 -3.51 17.51
N THR A 155 9.44 -2.98 18.24
CA THR A 155 8.88 -3.59 19.46
C THR A 155 7.48 -4.14 19.16
N PRO A 156 7.15 -5.39 19.52
CA PRO A 156 5.86 -5.98 19.22
C PRO A 156 4.71 -5.28 19.97
N ILE A 157 3.63 -4.99 19.25
CA ILE A 157 2.40 -4.40 19.79
C ILE A 157 1.51 -5.51 20.33
N SER A 158 1.09 -5.40 21.59
CA SER A 158 0.13 -6.33 22.19
C SER A 158 -1.31 -5.88 21.96
N PHE A 159 -2.13 -6.77 21.43
CA PHE A 159 -3.58 -6.59 21.29
C PHE A 159 -4.33 -7.22 22.47
N PRO A 160 -5.59 -6.80 22.76
CA PRO A 160 -6.37 -7.36 23.86
C PRO A 160 -6.66 -8.85 23.78
N TYR A 161 -6.58 -9.44 22.58
CA TYR A 161 -6.70 -10.86 22.30
C TYR A 161 -5.82 -11.21 21.08
N PRO A 162 -5.55 -12.52 20.82
CA PRO A 162 -4.78 -12.94 19.66
C PRO A 162 -5.37 -12.36 18.37
N ALA A 163 -4.61 -11.44 17.77
CA ALA A 163 -5.07 -10.60 16.68
C ALA A 163 -4.22 -10.86 15.44
N HIS A 164 -4.83 -11.42 14.39
CA HIS A 164 -4.17 -11.60 13.11
C HIS A 164 -4.35 -10.35 12.27
N VAL A 165 -3.36 -9.45 12.29
CA VAL A 165 -3.46 -8.17 11.56
C VAL A 165 -3.28 -8.41 10.05
N LEU A 166 -4.16 -7.79 9.27
CA LEU A 166 -4.20 -7.86 7.80
C LEU A 166 -3.73 -6.56 7.15
N GLN A 167 -3.99 -5.41 7.76
CA GLN A 167 -3.54 -4.12 7.25
C GLN A 167 -3.22 -3.12 8.37
N VAL A 168 -2.14 -2.36 8.19
CA VAL A 168 -1.72 -1.29 9.10
C VAL A 168 -1.75 0.09 8.44
N SER A 169 -2.21 1.11 9.17
CA SER A 169 -2.24 2.50 8.74
C SER A 169 -1.54 3.38 9.76
N ALA A 170 -0.62 4.21 9.29
CA ALA A 170 0.11 5.19 10.10
C ALA A 170 -0.17 6.61 9.62
N SER A 171 -0.36 7.52 10.57
CA SER A 171 -0.55 8.95 10.30
C SER A 171 0.44 9.81 11.09
N HIS A 172 0.03 11.02 11.43
CA HIS A 172 0.82 11.91 12.27
C HIS A 172 0.82 11.45 13.73
N ASN A 173 -0.38 11.23 14.29
CA ASN A 173 -0.55 11.07 15.74
C ASN A 173 -1.40 9.85 16.12
N HIS A 174 -1.96 9.11 15.16
CA HIS A 174 -2.72 7.89 15.43
C HIS A 174 -2.46 6.80 14.38
N ALA A 175 -2.71 5.57 14.80
CA ALA A 175 -2.50 4.34 14.05
C ALA A 175 -3.79 3.52 14.04
N ALA A 176 -3.96 2.75 12.98
CA ALA A 176 -5.10 1.87 12.82
C ALA A 176 -4.67 0.51 12.27
N PHE A 177 -5.38 -0.53 12.69
CA PHE A 177 -5.09 -1.92 12.39
C PHE A 177 -6.39 -2.61 11.98
N VAL A 178 -6.39 -3.26 10.83
CA VAL A 178 -7.50 -4.11 10.37
C VAL A 178 -7.13 -5.57 10.61
N MET A 179 -7.98 -6.30 11.31
CA MET A 179 -7.81 -7.71 11.58
C MET A 179 -8.28 -8.58 10.42
N GLN A 180 -7.81 -9.83 10.36
CA GLN A 180 -8.30 -10.84 9.43
C GLN A 180 -9.79 -11.16 9.67
N SER A 181 -10.31 -10.94 10.88
CA SER A 181 -11.76 -10.97 11.17
C SER A 181 -12.52 -9.84 10.47
N GLY A 182 -11.85 -8.74 10.16
CA GLY A 182 -12.45 -7.49 9.67
C GLY A 182 -12.66 -6.45 10.78
N GLU A 183 -12.38 -6.80 12.04
CA GLU A 183 -12.41 -5.85 13.16
C GLU A 183 -11.33 -4.77 13.01
N VAL A 184 -11.61 -3.59 13.54
CA VAL A 184 -10.69 -2.45 13.47
C VAL A 184 -10.26 -2.03 14.87
N PHE A 185 -8.95 -1.91 15.05
CA PHE A 185 -8.33 -1.36 16.25
C PHE A 185 -7.65 -0.05 15.93
N THR A 186 -7.68 0.89 16.87
CA THR A 186 -6.96 2.16 16.75
C THR A 186 -6.23 2.49 18.05
N CYS A 187 -5.14 3.23 17.94
CA CYS A 187 -4.42 3.83 19.06
C CYS A 187 -3.81 5.17 18.63
N GLY A 188 -3.44 5.99 19.59
CA GLY A 188 -2.91 7.32 19.36
C GLY A 188 -3.76 8.44 19.94
N ASP A 189 -3.52 9.64 19.43
CA ASP A 189 -4.32 10.82 19.72
C ASP A 189 -5.79 10.59 19.33
N ASN A 190 -6.71 10.95 20.24
CA ASN A 190 -8.15 10.92 19.99
C ASN A 190 -8.82 12.25 20.37
N SER A 191 -8.07 13.35 20.53
CA SER A 191 -8.66 14.64 20.94
C SER A 191 -9.68 15.18 19.94
N SER A 192 -9.59 14.74 18.68
CA SER A 192 -10.52 15.09 17.60
C SER A 192 -11.33 13.89 17.10
N TYR A 193 -11.53 12.85 17.93
CA TYR A 193 -12.26 11.63 17.58
C TYR A 193 -11.67 10.80 16.41
N CYS A 194 -10.41 11.05 16.04
CA CYS A 194 -9.76 10.41 14.90
C CYS A 194 -9.55 8.90 15.09
N CYS A 195 -9.48 8.40 16.32
CA CYS A 195 -9.46 6.95 16.58
C CYS A 195 -10.86 6.32 16.51
N GLY A 196 -11.94 7.10 16.37
CA GLY A 196 -13.30 6.59 16.21
C GLY A 196 -14.01 6.22 17.52
N HIS A 197 -13.51 6.73 18.65
CA HIS A 197 -14.13 6.53 19.95
C HIS A 197 -14.60 7.86 20.53
N ARG A 198 -15.72 7.81 21.26
CA ARG A 198 -16.40 9.01 21.80
C ARG A 198 -15.64 9.71 22.91
N ASP A 199 -14.77 9.00 23.62
CA ASP A 199 -13.96 9.54 24.71
C ASP A 199 -12.70 10.24 24.19
N THR A 200 -12.58 11.54 24.45
CA THR A 200 -11.47 12.38 23.97
C THR A 200 -10.55 12.88 25.07
N ALA A 201 -10.84 12.53 26.33
CA ALA A 201 -10.13 13.06 27.50
C ALA A 201 -8.66 12.62 27.57
N ARG A 202 -8.31 11.48 26.96
CA ARG A 202 -6.95 10.92 26.99
C ARG A 202 -6.60 10.25 25.67
N PRO A 203 -5.30 10.24 25.30
CA PRO A 203 -4.82 9.40 24.21
C PRO A 203 -5.04 7.91 24.49
N ILE A 204 -5.11 7.13 23.42
CA ILE A 204 -5.31 5.69 23.45
C ILE A 204 -3.94 5.04 23.29
N PHE A 205 -3.36 4.56 24.38
CA PHE A 205 -1.99 4.04 24.36
C PHE A 205 -1.89 2.63 23.76
N LYS A 206 -2.84 1.74 24.10
CA LYS A 206 -2.91 0.38 23.55
C LYS A 206 -4.02 0.26 22.51
N PRO A 207 -3.84 -0.55 21.44
CA PRO A 207 -4.87 -0.75 20.43
C PRO A 207 -6.22 -1.09 21.06
N ARG A 208 -7.25 -0.32 20.71
CA ARG A 208 -8.62 -0.47 21.21
C ARG A 208 -9.59 -0.76 20.07
N LEU A 209 -10.49 -1.71 20.28
CA LEU A 209 -11.54 -2.05 19.31
C LEU A 209 -12.45 -0.85 19.07
N VAL A 210 -12.67 -0.51 17.80
CA VAL A 210 -13.64 0.51 17.39
C VAL A 210 -15.04 -0.09 17.44
N GLU A 211 -15.68 -0.05 18.61
CA GLU A 211 -16.97 -0.70 18.89
C GLU A 211 -18.07 -0.39 17.87
N ALA A 212 -18.10 0.83 17.33
CA ALA A 212 -19.06 1.24 16.31
C ALA A 212 -18.93 0.47 14.97
N LEU A 213 -17.82 -0.23 14.75
CA LEU A 213 -17.54 -1.05 13.56
C LEU A 213 -17.40 -2.55 13.89
N LYS A 214 -17.72 -2.99 15.11
CA LYS A 214 -17.52 -4.39 15.54
C LYS A 214 -18.11 -5.42 14.57
N ASP A 215 -19.32 -5.16 14.08
CA ASP A 215 -20.04 -6.04 13.16
C ASP A 215 -19.94 -5.60 11.68
N VAL A 216 -18.98 -4.72 11.37
CA VAL A 216 -18.77 -4.13 10.04
C VAL A 216 -17.38 -4.54 9.52
N PRO A 217 -17.27 -5.65 8.79
CA PRO A 217 -15.97 -6.21 8.42
C PRO A 217 -15.23 -5.29 7.45
N CYS A 218 -14.12 -4.73 7.94
CA CYS A 218 -13.22 -3.86 7.19
C CYS A 218 -12.13 -4.63 6.44
N LYS A 219 -11.59 -4.01 5.40
CA LYS A 219 -10.41 -4.49 4.66
C LYS A 219 -9.26 -3.47 4.62
N GLN A 220 -9.56 -2.18 4.78
CA GLN A 220 -8.56 -1.12 4.69
C GLN A 220 -8.95 0.06 5.58
N VAL A 221 -7.96 0.71 6.18
CA VAL A 221 -8.09 1.98 6.89
C VAL A 221 -7.04 2.98 6.38
N ALA A 222 -7.46 4.22 6.17
CA ALA A 222 -6.61 5.35 5.82
C ALA A 222 -6.73 6.45 6.87
N SER A 223 -5.62 6.76 7.53
CA SER A 223 -5.56 7.78 8.59
C SER A 223 -5.01 9.11 8.06
N GLY A 224 -5.81 10.17 8.21
CA GLY A 224 -5.43 11.55 7.92
C GLY A 224 -4.75 12.22 9.12
N LEU A 225 -4.72 13.57 9.17
CA LEU A 225 -4.09 14.27 10.30
C LEU A 225 -4.90 14.11 11.60
N SER A 226 -6.21 14.35 11.52
CA SER A 226 -7.14 14.38 12.64
C SER A 226 -8.47 13.70 12.31
N PHE A 227 -8.45 12.76 11.37
CA PHE A 227 -9.61 11.96 10.98
C PHE A 227 -9.17 10.60 10.40
N THR A 228 -10.11 9.65 10.34
CA THR A 228 -9.88 8.31 9.80
C THR A 228 -11.00 7.91 8.84
N VAL A 229 -10.63 7.20 7.78
CA VAL A 229 -11.53 6.62 6.80
C VAL A 229 -11.39 5.09 6.82
N PHE A 230 -12.51 4.39 6.88
CA PHE A 230 -12.58 2.93 6.94
C PHE A 230 -13.29 2.41 5.70
N LEU A 231 -12.75 1.36 5.09
CA LEU A 231 -13.30 0.72 3.91
C LEU A 231 -13.70 -0.72 4.23
N THR A 232 -14.98 -1.02 4.05
CA THR A 232 -15.53 -2.35 4.29
C THR A 232 -15.19 -3.33 3.17
N ARG A 233 -15.31 -4.63 3.44
CA ARG A 233 -15.16 -5.68 2.42
C ARG A 233 -16.17 -5.53 1.27
N GLN A 234 -17.35 -4.98 1.57
CA GLN A 234 -18.42 -4.69 0.62
C GLN A 234 -18.23 -3.37 -0.14
N GLY A 235 -17.13 -2.65 0.11
CA GLY A 235 -16.82 -1.39 -0.57
C GLY A 235 -17.59 -0.17 -0.06
N GLN A 236 -18.14 -0.24 1.16
CA GLN A 236 -18.73 0.91 1.84
C GLN A 236 -17.64 1.71 2.55
N VAL A 237 -17.80 3.03 2.61
CA VAL A 237 -16.83 3.92 3.26
C VAL A 237 -17.46 4.51 4.51
N TYR A 238 -16.75 4.44 5.62
CA TYR A 238 -17.09 5.12 6.87
C TYR A 238 -16.00 6.15 7.18
N SER A 239 -16.35 7.22 7.89
CA SER A 239 -15.36 8.16 8.39
C SER A 239 -15.69 8.67 9.78
N CYS A 240 -14.65 9.05 10.53
CA CYS A 240 -14.78 9.70 11.84
C CYS A 240 -13.67 10.73 12.05
N GLY A 241 -13.87 11.60 13.04
CA GLY A 241 -12.87 12.58 13.46
C GLY A 241 -13.27 14.02 13.21
N SER A 242 -12.26 14.88 13.03
CA SER A 242 -12.43 16.29 12.67
C SER A 242 -13.03 16.45 11.26
N ASN A 243 -13.89 17.46 11.10
CA ASN A 243 -14.53 17.76 9.81
C ASN A 243 -14.49 19.25 9.45
N THR A 244 -13.56 20.02 10.01
CA THR A 244 -13.47 21.48 9.80
C THR A 244 -13.32 21.89 8.34
N TYR A 245 -12.73 21.03 7.52
CA TYR A 245 -12.53 21.23 6.08
C TYR A 245 -13.37 20.27 5.23
N SER A 246 -14.43 19.71 5.81
CA SER A 246 -15.35 18.76 5.16
C SER A 246 -14.69 17.42 4.75
N GLN A 247 -13.56 17.07 5.39
CA GLN A 247 -12.76 15.87 5.10
C GLN A 247 -13.46 14.53 5.40
N LEU A 248 -14.64 14.57 6.01
CA LEU A 248 -15.47 13.38 6.26
C LEU A 248 -16.50 13.11 5.15
N GLY A 249 -16.74 14.05 4.23
CA GLY A 249 -17.55 13.81 3.04
C GLY A 249 -19.06 13.66 3.27
N HIS A 250 -19.58 14.07 4.44
CA HIS A 250 -21.00 13.90 4.81
C HIS A 250 -21.94 15.03 4.34
N GLY A 251 -21.46 16.02 3.60
CA GLY A 251 -22.25 17.19 3.19
C GLY A 251 -22.30 18.32 4.21
N ASP A 252 -21.50 18.25 5.27
CA ASP A 252 -21.42 19.25 6.34
C ASP A 252 -19.96 19.37 6.86
N THR A 253 -19.75 20.24 7.86
CA THR A 253 -18.47 20.44 8.56
C THR A 253 -18.49 19.92 10.00
N LEU A 254 -19.47 19.07 10.33
CA LEU A 254 -19.64 18.55 11.68
C LEU A 254 -18.73 17.34 11.91
N GLU A 255 -17.99 17.37 13.02
CA GLU A 255 -17.18 16.23 13.45
C GLU A 255 -18.02 14.97 13.72
N ARG A 256 -17.35 13.83 13.75
CA ARG A 256 -17.98 12.52 13.95
C ARG A 256 -17.26 11.77 15.07
N PRO A 257 -17.86 11.69 16.27
CA PRO A 257 -17.27 10.98 17.41
C PRO A 257 -17.06 9.48 17.18
N THR A 258 -17.81 8.90 16.26
CA THR A 258 -17.72 7.49 15.87
C THR A 258 -17.85 7.37 14.36
N PRO A 259 -17.30 6.30 13.75
CA PRO A 259 -17.45 6.02 12.32
C PRO A 259 -18.90 6.13 11.84
N LYS A 260 -19.11 6.94 10.80
CA LYS A 260 -20.40 7.12 10.12
C LYS A 260 -20.23 6.78 8.65
N VAL A 261 -21.18 6.02 8.09
CA VAL A 261 -21.19 5.65 6.68
C VAL A 261 -21.40 6.86 5.77
N LEU A 262 -20.68 6.92 4.65
CA LEU A 262 -20.86 7.87 3.57
C LEU A 262 -21.91 7.32 2.59
N GLU A 263 -23.17 7.68 2.83
CA GLU A 263 -24.34 7.23 2.04
C GLU A 263 -24.21 7.54 0.54
N GLN A 264 -23.51 8.62 0.19
CA GLN A 264 -23.29 9.06 -1.19
C GLN A 264 -22.61 8.00 -2.06
N PHE A 265 -21.75 7.14 -1.49
CA PHE A 265 -21.08 6.10 -2.28
C PHE A 265 -22.02 4.96 -2.69
N LYS A 266 -23.17 4.77 -2.01
CA LYS A 266 -24.12 3.69 -2.35
C LYS A 266 -24.65 3.82 -3.79
N SER A 267 -24.78 5.03 -4.32
CA SER A 267 -25.21 5.28 -5.70
C SER A 267 -24.05 5.39 -6.70
N MET A 268 -22.80 5.40 -6.24
CA MET A 268 -21.59 5.60 -7.05
C MET A 268 -20.84 4.29 -7.36
N GLY A 269 -21.19 3.20 -6.69
CA GLY A 269 -20.57 1.88 -6.84
C GLY A 269 -19.58 1.55 -5.72
N PRO A 270 -19.12 0.28 -5.64
CA PRO A 270 -18.25 -0.17 -4.57
C PRO A 270 -16.87 0.47 -4.65
N ILE A 271 -16.37 0.95 -3.50
CA ILE A 271 -15.02 1.47 -3.35
C ILE A 271 -14.04 0.32 -3.13
N VAL A 272 -12.91 0.36 -3.84
CA VAL A 272 -11.86 -0.65 -3.76
C VAL A 272 -10.63 -0.16 -3.00
N GLN A 273 -10.39 1.15 -2.96
CA GLN A 273 -9.28 1.76 -2.22
C GLN A 273 -9.66 3.14 -1.68
N VAL A 274 -9.20 3.47 -0.47
CA VAL A 274 -9.19 4.83 0.08
C VAL A 274 -7.75 5.28 0.41
N ALA A 275 -7.48 6.58 0.29
CA ALA A 275 -6.24 7.21 0.74
C ALA A 275 -6.55 8.57 1.37
N ALA A 276 -5.89 8.89 2.48
CA ALA A 276 -6.12 10.11 3.26
C ALA A 276 -4.86 10.98 3.30
N GLY A 277 -4.99 12.21 2.82
CA GLY A 277 -4.02 13.28 3.08
C GLY A 277 -4.28 13.93 4.45
N PRO A 278 -3.70 15.10 4.73
CA PRO A 278 -3.90 15.78 6.01
C PRO A 278 -5.36 16.12 6.30
N SER A 279 -6.08 16.60 5.28
CA SER A 279 -7.46 17.10 5.38
C SER A 279 -8.29 16.79 4.13
N TYR A 280 -7.94 15.77 3.35
CA TYR A 280 -8.69 15.37 2.16
C TYR A 280 -8.57 13.85 1.92
N VAL A 281 -9.50 13.32 1.13
CA VAL A 281 -9.61 11.90 0.83
C VAL A 281 -9.64 11.69 -0.68
N LEU A 282 -8.97 10.65 -1.13
CA LEU A 282 -9.14 10.06 -2.46
C LEU A 282 -9.77 8.67 -2.29
N ALA A 283 -10.75 8.37 -3.12
CA ALA A 283 -11.41 7.06 -3.16
C ALA A 283 -11.46 6.53 -4.60
N VAL A 284 -11.06 5.28 -4.78
CA VAL A 284 -11.09 4.60 -6.08
C VAL A 284 -12.24 3.59 -6.07
N ALA A 285 -13.15 3.72 -7.01
CA ALA A 285 -14.23 2.75 -7.24
C ALA A 285 -13.74 1.58 -8.11
N GLU A 286 -14.43 0.44 -8.04
CA GLU A 286 -14.14 -0.75 -8.88
C GLU A 286 -14.16 -0.45 -10.39
N SER A 287 -14.94 0.57 -10.80
CA SER A 287 -14.96 1.05 -12.19
C SER A 287 -13.69 1.78 -12.64
N GLY A 288 -12.73 2.00 -11.73
CA GLY A 288 -11.54 2.83 -11.92
C GLY A 288 -11.81 4.33 -11.82
N THR A 289 -13.02 4.71 -11.39
CA THR A 289 -13.38 6.11 -11.14
C THR A 289 -12.76 6.60 -9.84
N VAL A 290 -12.15 7.79 -9.87
CA VAL A 290 -11.61 8.45 -8.68
C VAL A 290 -12.55 9.54 -8.20
N TYR A 291 -12.86 9.51 -6.90
CA TYR A 291 -13.57 10.55 -6.18
C TYR A 291 -12.63 11.23 -5.20
N SER A 292 -12.85 12.51 -4.95
CA SER A 292 -12.17 13.25 -3.89
C SER A 292 -13.12 14.12 -3.09
N PHE A 293 -12.79 14.36 -1.82
CA PHE A 293 -13.52 15.26 -0.93
C PHE A 293 -12.63 15.77 0.20
N GLY A 294 -13.09 16.81 0.90
CA GLY A 294 -12.35 17.52 1.94
C GLY A 294 -11.78 18.85 1.48
N SER A 295 -10.60 19.19 1.99
CA SER A 295 -9.96 20.47 1.72
C SER A 295 -9.51 20.61 0.27
N GLY A 296 -9.91 21.70 -0.39
CA GLY A 296 -9.45 22.06 -1.74
C GLY A 296 -8.05 22.69 -1.77
N GLN A 297 -7.44 22.91 -0.61
CA GLN A 297 -6.10 23.50 -0.52
C GLN A 297 -5.08 22.70 -1.34
N ASN A 298 -4.09 23.40 -1.87
CA ASN A 298 -3.02 22.81 -2.67
C ASN A 298 -3.48 22.12 -3.97
N PHE A 299 -4.74 22.25 -4.37
CA PHE A 299 -5.34 21.55 -5.52
C PHE A 299 -5.35 20.02 -5.39
N CYS A 300 -5.19 19.46 -4.19
CA CYS A 300 -5.09 18.01 -3.99
C CYS A 300 -6.36 17.23 -4.39
N LEU A 301 -7.51 17.91 -4.51
CA LEU A 301 -8.75 17.31 -5.03
C LEU A 301 -8.74 17.10 -6.56
N GLY A 302 -7.84 17.77 -7.29
CA GLY A 302 -7.63 17.52 -8.72
C GLY A 302 -8.77 17.98 -9.64
N HIS A 303 -9.66 18.87 -9.16
CA HIS A 303 -10.79 19.37 -9.93
C HIS A 303 -10.45 20.58 -10.82
N GLY A 304 -9.34 21.26 -10.57
CA GLY A 304 -8.95 22.51 -11.24
C GLY A 304 -9.02 23.75 -10.33
N GLU A 305 -9.59 23.60 -9.13
CA GLU A 305 -9.93 24.67 -8.20
C GLU A 305 -9.54 24.31 -6.75
N GLN A 306 -9.61 25.29 -5.85
CA GLN A 306 -9.28 25.13 -4.42
C GLN A 306 -10.49 25.16 -3.47
N HIS A 307 -11.69 24.94 -4.00
CA HIS A 307 -12.89 24.85 -3.16
C HIS A 307 -12.91 23.53 -2.39
N ASN A 308 -13.36 23.57 -1.14
CA ASN A 308 -13.60 22.35 -0.37
C ASN A 308 -14.78 21.59 -0.98
N GLU A 309 -14.66 20.27 -1.00
CA GLU A 309 -15.71 19.37 -1.47
C GLU A 309 -16.34 18.67 -0.26
N PHE A 310 -17.62 18.95 -0.02
CA PHE A 310 -18.32 18.48 1.17
C PHE A 310 -18.81 17.05 1.03
N GLN A 311 -18.85 16.54 -0.20
CA GLN A 311 -19.26 15.19 -0.56
C GLN A 311 -18.30 14.66 -1.62
N PRO A 312 -18.19 13.32 -1.78
CA PRO A 312 -17.36 12.74 -2.83
C PRO A 312 -17.71 13.29 -4.22
N ARG A 313 -16.75 13.95 -4.88
CA ARG A 313 -16.88 14.47 -6.24
C ARG A 313 -15.94 13.73 -7.19
N GLN A 314 -16.45 13.32 -8.35
CA GLN A 314 -15.66 12.63 -9.35
C GLN A 314 -14.58 13.54 -9.97
N ILE A 315 -13.35 13.05 -10.10
CA ILE A 315 -12.28 13.74 -10.82
C ILE A 315 -12.49 13.52 -12.34
N LEU A 316 -13.13 14.50 -12.99
CA LEU A 316 -13.59 14.37 -14.38
C LEU A 316 -12.46 14.28 -15.42
N SER A 317 -11.25 14.78 -15.11
CA SER A 317 -10.12 14.74 -16.05
C SER A 317 -9.70 13.31 -16.41
N PHE A 318 -9.75 12.36 -15.47
CA PHE A 318 -9.52 10.94 -15.76
C PHE A 318 -10.60 10.37 -16.68
N ARG A 319 -11.88 10.62 -16.36
CA ARG A 319 -13.02 10.14 -17.16
C ARG A 319 -12.96 10.66 -18.59
N ARG A 320 -12.72 11.96 -18.78
CA ARG A 320 -12.64 12.59 -20.11
C ARG A 320 -11.53 11.97 -20.98
N ARG A 321 -10.46 11.50 -20.36
CA ARG A 321 -9.32 10.83 -21.02
C ARG A 321 -9.48 9.32 -21.12
N GLY A 322 -10.55 8.74 -20.56
CA GLY A 322 -10.77 7.29 -20.51
C GLY A 322 -9.73 6.54 -19.67
N ILE A 323 -9.21 7.19 -18.61
CA ILE A 323 -8.20 6.60 -17.73
C ILE A 323 -8.90 5.79 -16.63
N HIS A 324 -8.49 4.53 -16.46
CA HIS A 324 -8.97 3.64 -15.41
C HIS A 324 -7.92 3.57 -14.30
N VAL A 325 -8.19 4.21 -13.16
CA VAL A 325 -7.24 4.28 -12.04
C VAL A 325 -7.34 3.04 -11.17
N VAL A 326 -6.20 2.46 -10.80
CA VAL A 326 -6.13 1.25 -9.96
C VAL A 326 -5.58 1.51 -8.56
N ARG A 327 -4.73 2.53 -8.39
CA ARG A 327 -4.21 2.96 -7.09
C ARG A 327 -4.09 4.48 -7.00
N VAL A 328 -4.25 5.01 -5.79
CA VAL A 328 -3.95 6.39 -5.43
C VAL A 328 -3.11 6.46 -4.16
N SER A 329 -2.36 7.55 -4.01
CA SER A 329 -1.65 7.93 -2.79
C SER A 329 -1.86 9.42 -2.52
N ALA A 330 -2.14 9.76 -1.26
CA ALA A 330 -2.43 11.11 -0.82
C ALA A 330 -1.26 11.66 0.03
N GLY A 331 -0.52 12.61 -0.54
CA GLY A 331 0.52 13.36 0.15
C GLY A 331 -0.03 14.53 0.96
N ASP A 332 0.87 15.36 1.48
CA ASP A 332 0.45 16.50 2.31
C ASP A 332 0.01 17.68 1.44
N GLU A 333 0.71 17.87 0.32
CA GLU A 333 0.52 19.01 -0.59
C GLU A 333 0.25 18.55 -2.04
N HIS A 334 0.23 17.25 -2.30
CA HIS A 334 0.01 16.68 -3.63
C HIS A 334 -0.59 15.29 -3.56
N ALA A 335 -1.06 14.81 -4.71
CA ALA A 335 -1.64 13.49 -4.88
C ALA A 335 -1.06 12.80 -6.11
N VAL A 336 -1.11 11.47 -6.07
CA VAL A 336 -0.55 10.60 -7.11
C VAL A 336 -1.54 9.48 -7.42
N ALA A 337 -1.67 9.14 -8.69
CA ALA A 337 -2.47 8.02 -9.17
C ALA A 337 -1.65 7.11 -10.08
N LEU A 338 -1.96 5.82 -10.02
CA LEU A 338 -1.48 4.77 -10.90
C LEU A 338 -2.67 4.23 -11.68
N ASP A 339 -2.58 4.21 -13.01
CA ASP A 339 -3.62 3.63 -13.86
C ASP A 339 -3.40 2.15 -14.18
N SER A 340 -4.43 1.55 -14.77
CA SER A 340 -4.47 0.16 -15.23
C SER A 340 -3.38 -0.21 -16.23
N ASN A 341 -2.77 0.78 -16.87
CA ASN A 341 -1.73 0.61 -17.87
C ASN A 341 -0.33 0.78 -17.26
N GLY A 342 -0.20 1.01 -15.95
CA GLY A 342 1.08 1.26 -15.30
C GLY A 342 1.64 2.66 -15.54
N LEU A 343 0.79 3.63 -15.91
CA LEU A 343 1.16 5.05 -16.01
C LEU A 343 0.89 5.79 -14.70
N VAL A 344 1.73 6.80 -14.43
CA VAL A 344 1.67 7.59 -13.20
C VAL A 344 1.23 9.01 -13.48
N TYR A 345 0.26 9.49 -12.70
CA TYR A 345 -0.25 10.85 -12.77
C TYR A 345 -0.05 11.55 -11.43
N THR A 346 0.33 12.83 -11.46
CA THR A 346 0.45 13.63 -10.24
C THR A 346 -0.29 14.95 -10.38
N TRP A 347 -0.74 15.49 -9.24
CA TRP A 347 -1.34 16.82 -9.17
C TRP A 347 -1.21 17.40 -7.76
N GLY A 348 -1.41 18.71 -7.66
CA GLY A 348 -1.29 19.48 -6.43
C GLY A 348 -0.17 20.52 -6.51
N LYS A 349 0.53 20.73 -5.40
CA LYS A 349 1.69 21.65 -5.33
C LYS A 349 2.93 21.09 -6.02
N GLY A 350 3.53 21.88 -6.90
CA GLY A 350 4.76 21.57 -7.63
C GLY A 350 6.04 21.77 -6.84
N TYR A 351 5.97 22.44 -5.69
CA TYR A 351 7.13 22.87 -4.90
C TYR A 351 8.10 21.72 -4.56
N CYS A 352 9.41 22.01 -4.60
CA CYS A 352 10.50 21.03 -4.50
C CYS A 352 10.47 19.94 -5.58
N GLY A 353 9.67 20.08 -6.65
CA GLY A 353 9.55 19.07 -7.70
C GLY A 353 8.77 17.83 -7.29
N ALA A 354 7.90 17.91 -6.27
CA ALA A 354 7.13 16.77 -5.74
C ALA A 354 6.26 16.06 -6.80
N LEU A 355 5.99 16.73 -7.92
CA LEU A 355 5.18 16.23 -9.04
C LEU A 355 6.01 15.57 -10.16
N GLY A 356 7.33 15.81 -10.22
CA GLY A 356 8.21 15.08 -11.14
C GLY A 356 8.18 15.53 -12.61
N HIS A 357 7.56 16.67 -12.93
CA HIS A 357 7.48 17.17 -14.32
C HIS A 357 8.76 17.90 -14.79
N GLY A 358 9.77 18.05 -13.93
CA GLY A 358 11.01 18.76 -14.23
C GLY A 358 10.96 20.25 -13.96
N ASP A 359 9.92 20.72 -13.30
CA ASP A 359 9.69 22.08 -12.83
C ASP A 359 9.04 22.06 -11.44
N GLU A 360 8.67 23.23 -10.92
CA GLU A 360 7.96 23.38 -9.64
C GLU A 360 6.54 23.93 -9.84
N ILE A 361 5.96 23.75 -11.03
CA ILE A 361 4.66 24.31 -11.39
C ILE A 361 3.56 23.43 -10.81
N ASP A 362 2.64 24.06 -10.08
CA ASP A 362 1.43 23.40 -9.55
C ASP A 362 0.59 22.81 -10.70
N LYS A 363 0.09 21.60 -10.52
CA LYS A 363 -0.84 20.96 -11.45
C LYS A 363 -2.20 20.89 -10.80
N THR A 364 -3.16 21.66 -11.32
CA THR A 364 -4.50 21.77 -10.70
C THR A 364 -5.40 20.58 -11.01
N THR A 365 -5.01 19.75 -11.99
CA THR A 365 -5.67 18.49 -12.37
C THR A 365 -4.61 17.42 -12.64
N PRO A 366 -4.95 16.12 -12.53
CA PRO A 366 -4.03 15.01 -12.81
C PRO A 366 -3.29 15.11 -14.14
N GLU A 367 -1.95 15.19 -14.08
CA GLU A 367 -1.06 15.26 -15.24
C GLU A 367 -0.16 14.02 -15.31
N LEU A 368 0.08 13.51 -16.52
CA LEU A 368 0.92 12.33 -16.75
C LEU A 368 2.40 12.68 -16.55
N ILE A 369 3.15 11.83 -15.84
CA ILE A 369 4.61 11.93 -15.83
C ILE A 369 5.18 11.28 -17.09
N ASP A 370 5.39 12.07 -18.15
CA ASP A 370 5.86 11.55 -19.44
C ASP A 370 7.21 10.83 -19.37
N THR A 371 8.12 11.25 -18.48
CA THR A 371 9.44 10.61 -18.33
C THR A 371 9.38 9.18 -17.79
N LEU A 372 8.26 8.76 -17.19
CA LEU A 372 8.03 7.39 -16.72
C LEU A 372 7.17 6.57 -17.67
N LYS A 373 6.71 7.13 -18.80
CA LYS A 373 5.78 6.47 -19.73
C LYS A 373 6.32 5.16 -20.33
N SER A 374 7.63 5.02 -20.45
CA SER A 374 8.27 3.78 -20.93
C SER A 374 8.35 2.67 -19.87
N HIS A 375 8.03 2.96 -18.60
CA HIS A 375 8.11 2.02 -17.49
C HIS A 375 6.72 1.62 -17.00
N ILE A 376 6.56 0.37 -16.57
CA ILE A 376 5.33 -0.13 -15.96
C ILE A 376 5.45 0.04 -14.44
N ALA A 377 4.80 1.07 -13.91
CA ALA A 377 4.72 1.30 -12.47
C ALA A 377 3.77 0.29 -11.81
N VAL A 378 4.11 -0.19 -10.62
CA VAL A 378 3.30 -1.12 -9.81
C VAL A 378 2.88 -0.51 -8.47
N GLN A 379 3.62 0.47 -7.96
CA GLN A 379 3.30 1.17 -6.71
C GLN A 379 3.58 2.66 -6.84
N VAL A 380 2.77 3.48 -6.18
CA VAL A 380 2.99 4.92 -5.99
C VAL A 380 2.83 5.27 -4.51
N CYS A 381 3.73 6.10 -3.98
CA CYS A 381 3.66 6.57 -2.60
C CYS A 381 4.02 8.05 -2.54
N ALA A 382 3.18 8.84 -1.86
CA ALA A 382 3.36 10.28 -1.69
C ALA A 382 3.18 10.68 -0.23
N ARG A 383 4.16 11.39 0.33
CA ARG A 383 4.03 12.06 1.64
C ARG A 383 4.87 13.33 1.68
N LYS A 384 4.36 14.33 2.42
CA LYS A 384 4.98 15.65 2.55
C LYS A 384 5.22 16.32 1.19
N ARG A 385 6.42 16.18 0.63
CA ARG A 385 6.84 16.72 -0.68
C ARG A 385 7.71 15.71 -1.44
N LYS A 386 7.45 14.42 -1.22
CA LYS A 386 8.21 13.31 -1.79
C LYS A 386 7.25 12.39 -2.51
N THR A 387 7.71 11.89 -3.65
CA THR A 387 7.01 10.87 -4.41
C THR A 387 7.97 9.76 -4.77
N PHE A 388 7.52 8.53 -4.54
CA PHE A 388 8.18 7.33 -5.00
C PHE A 388 7.29 6.56 -5.98
N VAL A 389 7.93 6.00 -6.99
CA VAL A 389 7.31 5.10 -7.97
C VAL A 389 8.13 3.81 -8.02
N LEU A 390 7.49 2.70 -7.67
CA LEU A 390 8.05 1.36 -7.85
C LEU A 390 7.61 0.80 -9.21
N ILE A 391 8.51 0.20 -9.97
CA ILE A 391 8.20 -0.43 -11.27
C ILE A 391 8.33 -1.96 -11.20
N GLU A 392 7.77 -2.69 -12.18
CA GLU A 392 7.63 -4.17 -12.18
C GLU A 392 8.93 -5.00 -12.00
N HIS A 393 10.10 -4.37 -12.18
CA HIS A 393 11.42 -4.99 -11.98
C HIS A 393 12.03 -4.73 -10.58
N GLY A 394 11.29 -4.06 -9.71
CA GLY A 394 11.73 -3.70 -8.37
C GLY A 394 12.66 -2.49 -8.32
N PHE A 395 12.71 -1.68 -9.37
CA PHE A 395 13.44 -0.41 -9.36
C PHE A 395 12.56 0.69 -8.80
N VAL A 396 13.17 1.57 -8.01
CA VAL A 396 12.48 2.68 -7.34
C VAL A 396 12.95 3.98 -7.95
N TYR A 397 11.99 4.80 -8.39
CA TYR A 397 12.21 6.19 -8.74
C TYR A 397 11.74 7.10 -7.60
N GLY A 398 12.56 8.08 -7.24
CA GLY A 398 12.25 9.10 -6.23
C GLY A 398 12.38 10.50 -6.80
N PHE A 399 11.51 11.41 -6.38
CA PHE A 399 11.56 12.83 -6.71
C PHE A 399 10.85 13.68 -5.65
N GLY A 400 11.14 14.98 -5.64
CA GLY A 400 10.67 15.92 -4.64
C GLY A 400 11.77 16.44 -3.72
N TRP A 401 11.41 16.69 -2.46
CA TRP A 401 12.28 17.32 -1.46
C TRP A 401 13.32 16.36 -0.86
N MET A 402 14.60 16.75 -0.88
CA MET A 402 15.74 15.96 -0.37
C MET A 402 16.00 16.14 1.13
N GLY A 403 15.11 16.83 1.83
CA GLY A 403 15.21 17.06 3.27
C GLY A 403 15.40 15.77 4.07
N PHE A 404 16.29 15.84 5.07
CA PHE A 404 16.63 14.74 5.98
C PHE A 404 17.19 13.48 5.31
N GLY A 405 17.56 13.50 4.02
CA GLY A 405 17.99 12.31 3.29
C GLY A 405 16.85 11.35 2.95
N SER A 406 15.59 11.78 3.13
CA SER A 406 14.43 10.90 3.01
C SER A 406 13.98 10.58 1.59
N LEU A 407 14.79 10.97 0.60
CA LEU A 407 14.73 10.45 -0.78
C LEU A 407 15.79 9.38 -1.07
N GLY A 408 16.74 9.14 -0.16
CA GLY A 408 17.72 8.05 -0.27
C GLY A 408 18.84 8.30 -1.29
N PHE A 409 19.03 9.53 -1.75
CA PHE A 409 20.13 9.88 -2.64
C PHE A 409 21.29 10.52 -1.85
N PRO A 410 22.55 10.15 -2.17
CA PRO A 410 23.72 10.59 -1.43
C PRO A 410 24.10 12.06 -1.70
N ASP A 411 23.63 12.63 -2.81
CA ASP A 411 24.08 13.91 -3.36
C ASP A 411 23.32 15.15 -2.82
N ARG A 412 22.80 15.08 -1.59
CA ARG A 412 22.02 16.15 -0.95
C ARG A 412 22.74 17.52 -0.91
N GLY A 413 24.07 17.53 -1.01
CA GLY A 413 24.86 18.77 -1.05
C GLY A 413 24.80 19.55 -2.36
N ALA A 414 24.40 18.92 -3.48
CA ALA A 414 24.36 19.56 -4.80
C ALA A 414 23.01 20.24 -5.11
N SER A 415 21.92 19.70 -4.58
CA SER A 415 20.56 20.23 -4.72
C SER A 415 19.70 19.75 -3.54
N ASP A 416 18.82 20.61 -3.05
CA ASP A 416 17.85 20.27 -2.00
C ASP A 416 16.58 19.59 -2.54
N LYS A 417 16.53 19.35 -3.86
CA LYS A 417 15.37 18.80 -4.56
C LYS A 417 15.73 18.00 -5.82
N VAL A 418 14.83 17.10 -6.19
CA VAL A 418 14.88 16.27 -7.40
C VAL A 418 13.62 16.55 -8.23
N LEU A 419 13.77 17.28 -9.33
CA LEU A 419 12.62 17.78 -10.12
C LEU A 419 12.02 16.77 -11.10
N ARG A 420 12.81 15.76 -11.51
CA ARG A 420 12.40 14.67 -12.40
C ARG A 420 12.62 13.33 -11.70
N PRO A 421 11.77 12.31 -11.94
CA PRO A 421 11.98 10.98 -11.41
C PRO A 421 13.41 10.49 -11.64
N ARG A 422 14.12 10.21 -10.55
CA ARG A 422 15.48 9.68 -10.58
C ARG A 422 15.49 8.30 -9.95
N VAL A 423 16.16 7.35 -10.57
CA VAL A 423 16.27 5.98 -10.04
C VAL A 423 17.22 5.94 -8.84
N LEU A 424 16.82 5.26 -7.76
CA LEU A 424 17.68 4.98 -6.61
C LEU A 424 18.59 3.79 -6.94
N GLU A 425 19.73 4.07 -7.56
CA GLU A 425 20.69 3.03 -7.99
C GLU A 425 21.17 2.14 -6.83
N CYS A 426 21.28 2.68 -5.62
CA CYS A 426 21.64 1.95 -4.41
C CYS A 426 20.66 0.82 -4.03
N LEU A 427 19.39 0.89 -4.46
CA LEU A 427 18.39 -0.15 -4.21
C LEU A 427 18.24 -1.15 -5.37
N ARG A 428 18.94 -0.92 -6.50
CA ARG A 428 18.70 -1.66 -7.74
C ARG A 428 18.99 -3.15 -7.64
N SER A 429 20.05 -3.53 -6.93
CA SER A 429 20.46 -4.91 -6.69
C SER A 429 19.50 -5.68 -5.78
N HIS A 430 18.68 -4.97 -4.99
CA HIS A 430 17.87 -5.56 -3.94
C HIS A 430 16.47 -5.97 -4.39
N ARG A 431 16.00 -5.47 -5.55
CA ARG A 431 14.65 -5.70 -6.09
C ARG A 431 13.57 -5.40 -5.05
N ILE A 432 13.12 -4.15 -5.01
CA ILE A 432 12.11 -3.68 -4.06
C ILE A 432 10.73 -4.25 -4.43
N SER A 433 9.97 -4.67 -3.43
CA SER A 433 8.58 -5.14 -3.56
C SER A 433 7.58 -4.16 -2.96
N GLN A 434 7.98 -3.35 -1.98
CA GLN A 434 7.15 -2.30 -1.39
C GLN A 434 8.01 -1.13 -0.92
N ILE A 435 7.52 0.09 -1.10
CA ILE A 435 8.10 1.30 -0.51
C ILE A 435 7.03 2.09 0.25
N SER A 436 7.41 2.63 1.41
CA SER A 436 6.55 3.46 2.24
C SER A 436 7.33 4.69 2.68
N THR A 437 6.77 5.88 2.47
CA THR A 437 7.39 7.13 2.91
C THR A 437 6.51 7.84 3.93
N GLY A 438 7.14 8.33 5.00
CA GLY A 438 6.54 9.17 6.02
C GLY A 438 6.94 10.62 5.80
N LEU A 439 6.74 11.48 6.81
CA LEU A 439 7.09 12.89 6.70
C LEU A 439 8.60 13.10 6.56
N TYR A 440 9.41 12.29 7.26
CA TYR A 440 10.83 12.53 7.40
C TYR A 440 11.70 11.31 7.08
N HIS A 441 11.11 10.13 6.90
CA HIS A 441 11.81 8.89 6.60
C HIS A 441 11.07 8.04 5.58
N THR A 442 11.73 7.00 5.09
CA THR A 442 11.24 6.08 4.08
C THR A 442 11.80 4.69 4.36
N ILE A 443 10.98 3.67 4.15
CA ILE A 443 11.36 2.27 4.29
C ILE A 443 10.97 1.51 3.02
N ALA A 444 11.86 0.64 2.58
CA ALA A 444 11.66 -0.25 1.44
C ALA A 444 11.80 -1.72 1.88
N ILE A 445 10.90 -2.57 1.40
CA ILE A 445 10.95 -4.02 1.57
C ILE A 445 11.38 -4.65 0.25
N THR A 446 12.35 -5.56 0.32
CA THR A 446 12.85 -6.31 -0.84
C THR A 446 12.04 -7.56 -1.12
N ALA A 447 12.17 -8.11 -2.34
CA ALA A 447 11.56 -9.39 -2.69
C ALA A 447 12.05 -10.58 -1.83
N THR A 448 13.17 -10.44 -1.13
CA THR A 448 13.71 -11.45 -0.21
C THR A 448 13.34 -11.21 1.24
N GLY A 449 12.56 -10.15 1.56
CA GLY A 449 12.13 -9.83 2.92
C GLY A 449 13.13 -9.03 3.76
N ARG A 450 14.19 -8.51 3.15
CA ARG A 450 15.07 -7.52 3.79
C ARG A 450 14.41 -6.14 3.80
N MET A 451 14.67 -5.34 4.83
CA MET A 451 14.16 -3.98 4.98
C MET A 451 15.30 -2.96 4.88
N PHE A 452 15.09 -1.87 4.15
CA PHE A 452 16.02 -0.75 4.05
C PHE A 452 15.35 0.54 4.49
N GLY A 453 15.98 1.29 5.38
CA GLY A 453 15.51 2.57 5.89
C GLY A 453 16.44 3.71 5.56
N PHE A 454 15.86 4.89 5.28
CA PHE A 454 16.60 6.13 5.06
C PHE A 454 15.73 7.35 5.41
N GLY A 455 16.37 8.48 5.65
CA GLY A 455 15.77 9.71 6.15
C GLY A 455 16.16 10.02 7.59
N ASP A 456 15.33 10.85 8.23
CA ASP A 456 15.47 11.20 9.64
C ASP A 456 15.31 9.97 10.55
N ASN A 457 16.12 9.92 11.59
CA ASN A 457 16.03 8.91 12.64
C ASN A 457 16.34 9.48 14.03
N GLU A 458 16.27 10.80 14.21
CA GLU A 458 16.48 11.44 15.53
C GLU A 458 15.49 10.97 16.60
N ARG A 459 14.37 10.37 16.18
CA ARG A 459 13.33 9.81 17.05
C ARG A 459 13.19 8.30 16.94
N ALA A 460 14.23 7.63 16.44
CA ALA A 460 14.28 6.18 16.23
C ALA A 460 13.20 5.61 15.29
N GLN A 461 12.66 6.42 14.39
CA GLN A 461 11.62 6.01 13.43
C GLN A 461 12.06 4.99 12.37
N LEU A 462 13.36 4.71 12.27
CA LEU A 462 13.93 3.61 11.49
C LEU A 462 14.18 2.34 12.33
N GLY A 463 13.93 2.36 13.64
CA GLY A 463 14.11 1.18 14.51
C GLY A 463 15.57 0.80 14.70
N HIS A 464 16.49 1.77 14.73
CA HIS A 464 17.91 1.54 14.94
C HIS A 464 18.56 2.67 15.75
N ASP A 465 18.99 2.34 16.97
CA ASP A 465 19.39 3.28 18.03
C ASP A 465 20.61 4.15 17.69
N MET A 466 21.54 3.60 16.90
CA MET A 466 22.84 4.23 16.61
C MET A 466 22.86 5.13 15.36
N LEU A 467 21.78 5.17 14.57
CA LEU A 467 21.73 5.93 13.33
C LEU A 467 21.16 7.34 13.59
N ARG A 468 22.00 8.36 13.77
CA ARG A 468 21.55 9.77 13.79
C ARG A 468 21.33 10.28 12.37
N GLY A 469 20.17 9.95 11.80
CA GLY A 469 19.83 10.23 10.40
C GLY A 469 20.56 9.28 9.45
N CYS A 470 19.86 8.87 8.38
CA CYS A 470 20.31 7.84 7.46
C CYS A 470 20.17 8.34 6.02
N LEU A 471 21.23 8.91 5.44
CA LEU A 471 21.13 9.56 4.13
C LEU A 471 20.99 8.56 2.98
N GLU A 472 21.62 7.40 3.13
CA GLU A 472 21.59 6.31 2.16
C GLU A 472 20.74 5.16 2.69
N PRO A 473 20.03 4.42 1.81
CA PRO A 473 19.28 3.25 2.23
C PRO A 473 20.16 2.25 2.98
N THR A 474 19.86 2.05 4.26
CA THR A 474 20.59 1.18 5.17
C THR A 474 19.70 0.03 5.61
N GLU A 475 20.24 -1.17 5.67
CA GLU A 475 19.48 -2.34 6.11
C GLU A 475 19.05 -2.20 7.58
N ILE A 476 17.78 -2.50 7.85
CA ILE A 476 17.21 -2.53 9.20
C ILE A 476 16.95 -3.99 9.60
N PHE A 477 17.37 -4.34 10.82
CA PHE A 477 17.16 -5.66 11.39
C PHE A 477 16.06 -5.62 12.45
N ILE A 478 15.20 -6.64 12.45
CA ILE A 478 14.26 -6.89 13.52
C ILE A 478 14.99 -7.73 14.55
N GLN A 479 15.23 -7.19 15.74
CA GLN A 479 15.77 -7.98 16.84
C GLN A 479 14.68 -8.97 17.26
N GLN A 480 14.86 -10.26 16.96
CA GLN A 480 14.05 -11.30 17.58
C GLN A 480 14.50 -11.39 19.04
N MET A 481 13.60 -11.02 19.97
CA MET A 481 13.84 -11.34 21.37
C MET A 481 13.75 -12.87 21.47
N GLU A 482 14.89 -13.53 21.66
CA GLU A 482 14.91 -14.91 22.12
C GLU A 482 14.14 -14.93 23.45
N GLU A 483 13.03 -15.66 23.51
CA GLU A 483 12.42 -16.01 24.78
C GLU A 483 13.46 -16.83 25.54
N ASP A 484 14.08 -16.23 26.56
CA ASP A 484 14.91 -16.94 27.52
C ASP A 484 14.04 -18.00 28.20
N ASP A 485 14.10 -19.21 27.67
CA ASP A 485 13.63 -20.44 28.30
C ASP A 485 14.59 -20.78 29.46
N THR A 486 14.66 -19.92 30.48
CA THR A 486 15.21 -20.33 31.77
C THR A 486 14.13 -21.08 32.52
N GLY A 487 13.98 -22.36 32.16
CA GLY A 487 13.36 -23.35 33.02
C GLY A 487 14.06 -23.36 34.37
N MET A 488 13.42 -22.78 35.39
CA MET A 488 13.76 -23.05 36.79
C MET A 488 13.41 -24.52 37.07
N LEU A 489 14.39 -25.40 36.89
CA LEU A 489 14.45 -26.68 37.57
C LEU A 489 14.43 -26.41 39.08
N MET A 490 13.27 -26.64 39.70
CA MET A 490 13.19 -26.94 41.12
C MET A 490 13.85 -28.30 41.35
N ASP A 491 15.13 -28.29 41.70
CA ASP A 491 15.78 -29.47 42.25
C ASP A 491 15.24 -29.73 43.66
N MET A 492 14.61 -30.89 43.82
CA MET A 492 14.36 -31.52 45.11
C MET A 492 15.67 -32.04 45.69
N ALA A 493 16.00 -31.60 46.90
CA ALA A 493 16.82 -32.33 47.86
C ALA A 493 16.38 -32.01 49.29
#